data_AF-A0A5C6V552-F1
#
_entry.id   AF-A0A5C6V552-F1
#
_cell.length_a   1.000
_cell.length_b   1.000
_cell.length_c   1.000
_cell.angle_alpha   90.00
_cell.angle_beta   90.00
_cell.angle_gamma   90.00
#
_symmetry.space_group_name_H-M   'P 1'
#
loop_
_entity.id
_entity.type
_entity.pdbx_description
1 polymer ?
#
loop_
_entity_poly.entity_id
_entity_poly.type
_entity_poly.pdbx_seq_one_letter_code
_entity_poly.pdbx_strand_id
1 'polypeptide(L)'
;MSTPIDYLNPALPRDLQRVVMPVVDATPATLDGYGKLVADPNECTVEIVQWPAQGTRPIDPGTGDEAGTTEGVFVSEWRGDILYGRNEAVGGHYVLAYATEPHEAREDNTRVPERMLLWHANYHPDGGQLFFPLDGRPFYVPLALPGDDVTPEKFVCFRFDGQHGLYIHPNIWHEGVFTLEGTQRFFDRQGAVHARVSVEFAEEFSCLLEAPIVHR
;
A
#
# COMPACT_ATOMS: atom_id res chain seq x y z
N MET A 1 -1.31 23.29 -11.26
CA MET A 1 -0.93 21.90 -11.53
C MET A 1 -0.01 21.50 -10.38
N SER A 2 -0.31 20.42 -9.67
CA SER A 2 0.62 19.88 -8.68
C SER A 2 1.84 19.31 -9.41
N THR A 3 3.01 19.41 -8.78
CA THR A 3 4.22 18.74 -9.28
C THR A 3 4.06 17.24 -9.05
N PRO A 4 4.46 16.37 -9.99
CA PRO A 4 4.50 14.94 -9.73
C PRO A 4 5.37 14.63 -8.50
N ILE A 5 4.87 13.78 -7.61
CA ILE A 5 5.60 13.33 -6.43
C ILE A 5 6.82 12.51 -6.89
N ASP A 6 8.01 12.84 -6.39
CA ASP A 6 9.20 12.01 -6.56
C ASP A 6 9.19 10.93 -5.47
N TYR A 7 8.57 9.79 -5.79
CA TYR A 7 8.43 8.67 -4.87
C TYR A 7 9.76 8.01 -4.46
N LEU A 8 10.87 8.31 -5.13
CA LEU A 8 12.19 7.82 -4.73
C LEU A 8 12.93 8.82 -3.84
N ASN A 9 12.53 10.10 -3.87
CA ASN A 9 13.13 11.17 -3.07
C ASN A 9 12.06 12.11 -2.50
N PRO A 10 11.21 11.66 -1.56
CA PRO A 10 10.02 12.39 -1.09
C PRO A 10 10.30 13.67 -0.27
N ALA A 11 11.52 14.21 -0.30
CA ALA A 11 11.92 15.50 0.32
C ALA A 11 11.41 15.74 1.75
N LEU A 12 11.37 14.69 2.57
CA LEU A 12 10.71 14.71 3.88
C LEU A 12 11.41 15.68 4.86
N PRO A 13 10.65 16.53 5.58
CA PRO A 13 11.18 17.36 6.66
C PRO A 13 11.84 16.54 7.77
N ARG A 14 12.71 17.20 8.54
CA ARG A 14 13.26 16.62 9.76
C ARG A 14 12.28 16.73 10.91
N ASP A 15 12.50 15.94 11.95
CA ASP A 15 11.81 16.04 13.24
C ASP A 15 10.27 15.87 13.16
N LEU A 16 9.81 15.07 12.20
CA LEU A 16 8.40 14.71 12.04
C LEU A 16 7.90 13.94 13.27
N GLN A 17 6.65 14.21 13.67
CA GLN A 17 6.00 13.41 14.70
C GLN A 17 5.79 11.98 14.21
N ARG A 18 5.63 11.04 15.14
CA ARG A 18 5.30 9.65 14.79
C ARG A 18 3.92 9.30 15.35
N VAL A 19 3.04 8.81 14.48
CA VAL A 19 1.73 8.29 14.85
C VAL A 19 1.77 6.78 14.74
N VAL A 20 1.68 6.08 15.88
CA VAL A 20 1.80 4.62 15.92
C VAL A 20 0.47 3.98 15.49
N MET A 21 0.51 3.21 14.41
CA MET A 21 -0.63 2.41 13.97
C MET A 21 -0.82 1.18 14.87
N PRO A 22 -2.06 0.79 15.21
CA PRO A 22 -2.33 -0.52 15.78
C PRO A 22 -1.87 -1.61 14.81
N VAL A 23 -1.17 -2.63 15.30
CA VAL A 23 -0.78 -3.81 14.52
C VAL A 23 -1.68 -4.98 14.91
N VAL A 24 -2.42 -5.53 13.95
CA VAL A 24 -3.39 -6.63 14.19
C VAL A 24 -3.17 -7.77 13.21
N ASP A 25 -3.55 -8.99 13.60
CA ASP A 25 -3.52 -10.14 12.67
C ASP A 25 -4.59 -9.99 11.59
N ALA A 26 -4.22 -10.29 10.34
CA ALA A 26 -5.13 -10.37 9.22
C ALA A 26 -6.00 -11.63 9.33
N THR A 27 -7.29 -11.42 9.56
CA THR A 27 -8.31 -12.47 9.66
C THR A 27 -9.53 -12.01 8.87
N PRO A 28 -10.46 -12.91 8.51
CA PRO A 28 -11.71 -12.50 7.87
C PRO A 28 -12.48 -11.44 8.66
N ALA A 29 -12.44 -11.49 10.00
CA ALA A 29 -13.14 -10.54 10.86
C ALA A 29 -12.44 -9.18 10.95
N THR A 30 -11.11 -9.16 10.98
CA THR A 30 -10.34 -7.90 11.08
C THR A 30 -10.27 -7.16 9.75
N LEU A 31 -10.35 -7.88 8.62
CA LEU A 31 -10.36 -7.30 7.27
C LEU A 31 -11.76 -6.87 6.79
N ASP A 32 -12.80 -7.02 7.62
CA ASP A 32 -14.16 -6.61 7.24
C ASP A 32 -14.20 -5.14 6.81
N GLY A 33 -14.78 -4.89 5.64
CA GLY A 33 -14.82 -3.56 4.99
C GLY A 33 -13.55 -3.15 4.24
N TYR A 34 -12.38 -3.74 4.53
CA TYR A 34 -11.12 -3.44 3.82
C TYR A 34 -10.92 -4.33 2.60
N GLY A 35 -11.33 -5.60 2.70
CA GLY A 35 -10.98 -6.60 1.72
C GLY A 35 -11.20 -8.01 2.22
N LYS A 36 -10.41 -8.96 1.71
CA LYS A 36 -10.48 -10.37 2.15
C LYS A 36 -9.17 -11.10 1.98
N LEU A 37 -9.01 -12.18 2.76
CA LEU A 37 -7.96 -13.16 2.56
C LEU A 37 -8.18 -13.93 1.26
N VAL A 38 -7.08 -14.24 0.56
CA VAL A 38 -7.09 -14.97 -0.71
C VAL A 38 -6.24 -16.23 -0.59
N ALA A 39 -6.83 -17.39 -0.83
CA ALA A 39 -6.13 -18.67 -0.80
C ALA A 39 -5.48 -19.03 -2.15
N ASP A 40 -6.12 -18.67 -3.27
CA ASP A 40 -5.59 -18.82 -4.63
C ASP A 40 -5.81 -17.53 -5.42
N PRO A 41 -4.76 -16.89 -5.97
CA PRO A 41 -4.89 -15.65 -6.74
C PRO A 41 -5.68 -15.82 -8.05
N ASN A 42 -5.84 -17.05 -8.58
CA ASN A 42 -6.62 -17.33 -9.78
C ASN A 42 -8.12 -17.36 -9.51
N GLU A 43 -8.54 -17.62 -8.28
CA GLU A 43 -9.93 -17.63 -7.85
C GLU A 43 -10.42 -16.26 -7.37
N CYS A 44 -9.53 -15.27 -7.29
CA CYS A 44 -9.85 -13.92 -6.87
C CYS A 44 -10.11 -13.00 -8.07
N THR A 45 -11.39 -12.65 -8.27
CA THR A 45 -11.79 -11.57 -9.17
C THR A 45 -11.50 -10.21 -8.52
N VAL A 46 -10.83 -9.32 -9.26
CA VAL A 46 -10.60 -7.94 -8.87
C VAL A 46 -11.78 -7.08 -9.35
N GLU A 47 -12.36 -6.29 -8.46
CA GLU A 47 -13.42 -5.34 -8.82
C GLU A 47 -12.85 -4.23 -9.70
N ILE A 48 -13.54 -3.91 -10.79
CA ILE A 48 -13.29 -2.72 -11.62
C ILE A 48 -14.50 -1.81 -11.48
N VAL A 49 -14.25 -0.53 -11.22
CA VAL A 49 -15.27 0.47 -10.95
C VAL A 49 -15.50 1.29 -12.21
N GLN A 50 -16.77 1.44 -12.59
CA GLN A 50 -17.15 2.33 -13.68
C GLN A 50 -16.70 3.75 -13.38
N TRP A 51 -15.98 4.37 -14.33
CA TRP A 51 -15.51 5.74 -14.21
C TRP A 51 -16.65 6.70 -13.84
N PRO A 52 -16.48 7.58 -12.84
CA PRO A 52 -17.56 8.43 -12.38
C PRO A 52 -17.90 9.51 -13.42
N ALA A 53 -19.20 9.78 -13.59
CA ALA A 53 -19.65 10.98 -14.30
C ALA A 53 -19.35 12.24 -13.45
N GLN A 54 -18.79 13.28 -14.06
CA GLN A 54 -18.50 14.54 -13.37
C GLN A 54 -19.74 15.45 -13.19
N GLY A 55 -20.83 15.17 -13.90
CA GLY A 55 -22.05 15.99 -13.89
C GLY A 55 -23.32 15.17 -13.72
N THR A 56 -24.47 15.73 -14.06
CA THR A 56 -25.78 15.08 -13.83
C THR A 56 -26.15 14.03 -14.87
N ARG A 57 -25.38 13.88 -15.95
CA ARG A 57 -25.62 12.88 -17.01
C ARG A 57 -24.90 11.58 -16.63
N PRO A 58 -25.57 10.43 -16.65
CA PRO A 58 -24.94 9.16 -16.31
C PRO A 58 -23.97 8.71 -17.41
N ILE A 59 -23.07 7.80 -17.06
CA ILE A 59 -22.32 7.01 -18.03
C ILE A 59 -23.26 6.00 -18.69
N ASP A 60 -23.05 5.74 -19.98
CA ASP A 60 -23.87 4.78 -20.71
C ASP A 60 -23.69 3.36 -20.15
N PRO A 61 -24.78 2.55 -20.08
CA PRO A 61 -24.69 1.19 -19.55
C PRO A 61 -23.65 0.34 -20.27
N GLY A 62 -22.78 -0.34 -19.50
CA GLY A 62 -21.75 -1.24 -20.01
C GLY A 62 -20.49 -0.54 -20.55
N THR A 63 -20.27 0.72 -20.19
CA THR A 63 -19.06 1.47 -20.57
C THR A 63 -18.35 2.02 -19.34
N GLY A 64 -17.06 2.31 -19.44
CA GLY A 64 -16.32 3.02 -18.37
C GLY A 64 -15.60 2.14 -17.34
N ASP A 65 -15.68 0.81 -17.48
CA ASP A 65 -14.96 -0.22 -16.70
C ASP A 65 -14.17 -1.20 -17.62
N GLU A 66 -14.13 -0.92 -18.91
CA GLU A 66 -13.63 -1.83 -19.95
C GLU A 66 -12.12 -2.06 -19.93
N ALA A 67 -11.36 -1.22 -19.21
CA ALA A 67 -9.92 -1.33 -19.10
C ALA A 67 -9.47 -2.63 -18.40
N GLY A 68 -10.35 -3.22 -17.57
CA GLY A 68 -10.05 -4.48 -16.88
C GLY A 68 -8.87 -4.38 -15.91
N THR A 69 -8.11 -5.47 -15.80
CA THR A 69 -6.98 -5.59 -14.86
C THR A 69 -5.63 -5.69 -15.59
N THR A 70 -4.58 -5.24 -14.91
CA THR A 70 -3.18 -5.55 -15.22
C THR A 70 -2.57 -6.40 -14.11
N GLU A 71 -1.52 -7.15 -14.41
CA GLU A 71 -0.84 -8.01 -13.44
C GLU A 71 0.68 -8.03 -13.62
N GLY A 72 1.41 -8.38 -12.56
CA GLY A 72 2.86 -8.42 -12.54
C GLY A 72 3.40 -8.84 -11.18
N VAL A 73 4.73 -8.84 -11.02
CA VAL A 73 5.34 -9.05 -9.71
C VAL A 73 5.49 -7.70 -9.00
N PHE A 74 5.01 -7.62 -7.77
CA PHE A 74 5.37 -6.57 -6.83
C PHE A 74 6.54 -7.05 -5.97
N VAL A 75 7.62 -6.27 -5.91
CA VAL A 75 8.79 -6.54 -5.08
C VAL A 75 8.86 -5.54 -3.95
N SER A 76 8.91 -6.05 -2.71
CA SER A 76 9.15 -5.29 -1.49
C SER A 76 10.56 -5.60 -1.01
N GLU A 77 11.45 -4.60 -0.89
CA GLU A 77 12.88 -4.81 -0.66
C GLU A 77 13.47 -3.79 0.33
N TRP A 78 13.99 -4.26 1.45
CA TRP A 78 14.87 -3.46 2.31
C TRP A 78 16.26 -3.34 1.70
N ARG A 79 16.73 -2.10 1.53
CA ARG A 79 18.15 -1.77 1.32
C ARG A 79 18.58 -0.92 2.50
N GLY A 80 19.34 -1.53 3.41
CA GLY A 80 19.64 -0.96 4.71
C GLY A 80 18.38 -0.49 5.43
N ASP A 81 18.25 0.82 5.64
CA ASP A 81 17.15 1.42 6.38
C ASP A 81 15.96 1.87 5.52
N ILE A 82 15.94 1.56 4.22
CA ILE A 82 14.91 2.04 3.28
C ILE A 82 14.20 0.86 2.65
N LEU A 83 12.87 0.83 2.75
CA LEU A 83 12.01 -0.15 2.10
C LEU A 83 11.55 0.38 0.75
N TYR A 84 11.92 -0.31 -0.31
CA TYR A 84 11.51 -0.02 -1.68
C TYR A 84 10.37 -0.94 -2.13
N GLY A 85 9.47 -0.37 -2.94
CA GLY A 85 8.44 -1.08 -3.67
C GLY A 85 8.69 -0.97 -5.17
N ARG A 86 8.65 -2.08 -5.91
CA ARG A 86 8.64 -2.09 -7.38
C ARG A 86 7.40 -2.80 -7.85
N ASN A 87 6.58 -2.14 -8.67
CA ASN A 87 5.35 -2.70 -9.21
C ASN A 87 5.50 -2.91 -10.73
N GLU A 88 5.73 -4.15 -11.15
CA GLU A 88 5.85 -4.47 -12.59
C GLU A 88 4.53 -4.33 -13.36
N ALA A 89 3.37 -4.44 -12.69
CA ALA A 89 2.06 -4.36 -13.34
C ALA A 89 1.78 -2.96 -13.93
N VAL A 90 2.41 -1.92 -13.38
CA VAL A 90 2.26 -0.51 -13.80
C VAL A 90 3.58 0.25 -13.97
N GLY A 91 4.73 -0.43 -13.83
CA GLY A 91 6.06 0.18 -13.96
C GLY A 91 6.45 1.09 -12.80
N GLY A 92 5.89 0.86 -11.61
CA GLY A 92 6.10 1.66 -10.40
C GLY A 92 7.41 1.42 -9.68
N HIS A 93 8.00 2.45 -9.08
CA HIS A 93 9.16 2.34 -8.19
C HIS A 93 9.12 3.44 -7.12
N TYR A 94 9.11 3.04 -5.85
CA TYR A 94 8.75 3.91 -4.74
C TYR A 94 9.55 3.57 -3.48
N VAL A 95 9.79 4.55 -2.63
CA VAL A 95 10.14 4.35 -1.21
C VAL A 95 8.83 4.17 -0.44
N LEU A 96 8.63 2.99 0.14
CA LEU A 96 7.43 2.66 0.92
C LEU A 96 7.57 3.12 2.37
N ALA A 97 8.71 2.84 3.00
CA ALA A 97 8.97 3.17 4.40
C ALA A 97 10.45 3.29 4.73
N TYR A 98 10.72 3.80 5.93
CA TYR A 98 12.04 3.85 6.54
C TYR A 98 12.09 3.05 7.84
N ALA A 99 13.23 2.43 8.15
CA ALA A 99 13.46 1.71 9.42
C ALA A 99 13.90 2.65 10.56
N THR A 100 14.34 3.85 10.21
CA THR A 100 14.77 4.94 11.11
C THR A 100 14.28 6.27 10.55
N GLU A 101 14.58 7.38 11.22
CA GLU A 101 14.28 8.72 10.71
C GLU A 101 14.77 8.89 9.25
N PRO A 102 13.94 9.41 8.32
CA PRO A 102 14.30 9.45 6.90
C PRO A 102 15.63 10.15 6.61
N HIS A 103 15.98 11.17 7.39
CA HIS A 103 17.22 11.93 7.21
C HIS A 103 18.48 11.21 7.71
N GLU A 104 18.33 10.13 8.47
CA GLU A 104 19.42 9.27 8.96
C GLU A 104 19.50 7.94 8.21
N ALA A 105 18.48 7.62 7.40
CA ALA A 105 18.36 6.34 6.71
C ALA A 105 19.48 6.14 5.68
N ARG A 106 20.04 4.93 5.65
CA ARG A 106 21.13 4.57 4.74
C ARG A 106 20.86 3.24 4.04
N GLU A 107 21.18 3.16 2.75
CA GLU A 107 21.04 1.91 1.98
C GLU A 107 22.07 0.83 2.35
N ASP A 108 23.19 1.21 2.99
CA ASP A 108 24.30 0.32 3.34
C ASP A 108 24.29 -0.15 4.81
N ASN A 109 23.24 0.19 5.57
CA ASN A 109 23.06 -0.33 6.91
C ASN A 109 22.77 -1.85 6.86
N THR A 110 23.15 -2.58 7.90
CA THR A 110 22.98 -4.05 7.99
C THR A 110 22.08 -4.48 9.14
N ARG A 111 21.55 -3.51 9.90
CA ARG A 111 20.60 -3.79 10.98
C ARG A 111 19.29 -4.32 10.41
N VAL A 112 18.72 -5.30 11.09
CA VAL A 112 17.37 -5.79 10.78
C VAL A 112 16.36 -4.69 11.15
N PRO A 113 15.41 -4.35 10.25
CA PRO A 113 14.38 -3.35 10.55
C PRO A 113 13.52 -3.74 11.75
N GLU A 114 13.35 -2.82 12.70
CA GLU A 114 12.49 -3.02 13.89
C GLU A 114 11.16 -2.27 13.79
N ARG A 115 11.00 -1.41 12.77
CA ARG A 115 9.79 -0.61 12.54
C ARG A 115 9.70 -0.21 11.07
N MET A 116 8.52 0.26 10.70
CA MET A 116 8.24 0.89 9.41
C MET A 116 7.72 2.30 9.68
N LEU A 117 8.40 3.31 9.13
CA LEU A 117 7.95 4.71 9.13
C LEU A 117 7.43 5.06 7.74
N LEU A 118 6.11 5.14 7.63
CA LEU A 118 5.35 5.44 6.41
C LEU A 118 5.18 6.95 6.24
N TRP A 119 5.44 7.47 5.06
CA TRP A 119 5.30 8.89 4.74
C TRP A 119 4.12 9.21 3.82
N HIS A 120 3.59 8.20 3.14
CA HIS A 120 2.56 8.32 2.13
C HIS A 120 1.63 7.11 2.14
N ALA A 121 0.38 7.34 1.75
CA ALA A 121 -0.60 6.32 1.42
C ALA A 121 -1.41 6.80 0.21
N ASN A 122 -2.15 5.89 -0.43
CA ASN A 122 -2.97 6.18 -1.58
C ASN A 122 -4.17 5.23 -1.68
N TYR A 123 -5.10 5.52 -2.59
CA TYR A 123 -6.12 4.56 -2.99
C TYR A 123 -6.34 4.59 -4.50
N HIS A 124 -6.91 3.50 -5.00
CA HIS A 124 -7.26 3.33 -6.41
C HIS A 124 -8.79 3.40 -6.57
N PRO A 125 -9.34 4.42 -7.25
CA PRO A 125 -10.77 4.51 -7.51
C PRO A 125 -11.22 3.66 -8.69
N ASP A 126 -10.30 3.25 -9.58
CA ASP A 126 -10.63 2.47 -10.78
C ASP A 126 -10.86 0.98 -10.50
N GLY A 127 -10.36 0.46 -9.38
CA GLY A 127 -10.55 -0.93 -9.03
C GLY A 127 -9.88 -1.33 -7.73
N GLY A 128 -10.08 -2.59 -7.35
CA GLY A 128 -9.40 -3.21 -6.23
C GLY A 128 -7.97 -3.60 -6.59
N GLN A 129 -7.26 -4.15 -5.61
CA GLN A 129 -5.91 -4.65 -5.79
C GLN A 129 -5.68 -5.94 -5.00
N LEU A 130 -5.04 -6.90 -5.63
CA LEU A 130 -4.67 -8.19 -5.06
C LEU A 130 -3.16 -8.25 -4.91
N PHE A 131 -2.69 -8.56 -3.70
CA PHE A 131 -1.33 -9.01 -3.46
C PHE A 131 -1.33 -10.44 -2.92
N PHE A 132 -0.63 -11.35 -3.59
CA PHE A 132 -0.49 -12.73 -3.14
C PHE A 132 0.99 -13.09 -2.91
N PRO A 133 1.40 -13.53 -1.70
CA PRO A 133 2.80 -13.77 -1.38
C PRO A 133 3.36 -14.97 -2.18
N LEU A 134 4.39 -14.72 -3.00
CA LEU A 134 5.02 -15.78 -3.80
C LEU A 134 6.09 -16.55 -3.01
N ASP A 135 6.65 -15.93 -1.98
CA ASP A 135 7.71 -16.52 -1.16
C ASP A 135 7.19 -17.12 0.16
N GLY A 136 5.88 -17.04 0.43
CA GLY A 136 5.26 -17.65 1.61
C GLY A 136 5.75 -17.12 2.97
N ARG A 137 6.22 -15.86 3.03
CA ARG A 137 6.75 -15.23 4.24
C ARG A 137 5.80 -14.19 4.82
N PRO A 138 5.87 -13.92 6.15
CA PRO A 138 5.08 -12.86 6.77
C PRO A 138 5.33 -11.49 6.16
N PHE A 139 4.28 -10.69 6.06
CA PHE A 139 4.32 -9.34 5.51
C PHE A 139 3.26 -8.46 6.17
N TYR A 140 3.47 -7.15 6.14
CA TYR A 140 2.55 -6.15 6.70
C TYR A 140 1.87 -5.34 5.60
N VAL A 141 0.66 -4.86 5.88
CA VAL A 141 -0.09 -3.94 5.01
C VAL A 141 -0.80 -2.88 5.86
N PRO A 142 -0.43 -1.60 5.78
CA PRO A 142 -1.19 -0.51 6.40
C PRO A 142 -2.43 -0.18 5.58
N LEU A 143 -3.61 -0.17 6.20
CA LEU A 143 -4.89 0.14 5.54
C LEU A 143 -5.74 1.14 6.35
N ALA A 144 -6.52 1.98 5.66
CA ALA A 144 -7.62 2.75 6.23
C ALA A 144 -8.88 2.66 5.34
N LEU A 145 -10.06 2.70 5.97
CA LEU A 145 -11.35 2.66 5.25
C LEU A 145 -11.55 3.90 4.38
N PRO A 146 -12.46 3.86 3.38
CA PRO A 146 -12.63 4.96 2.43
C PRO A 146 -13.10 6.25 3.09
N GLY A 147 -12.73 7.38 2.48
CA GLY A 147 -13.12 8.72 2.92
C GLY A 147 -12.04 9.75 2.62
N ASP A 148 -12.41 10.90 2.08
CA ASP A 148 -11.49 11.98 1.71
C ASP A 148 -10.86 12.65 2.95
N ASP A 149 -11.56 12.62 4.09
CA ASP A 149 -11.10 13.15 5.37
C ASP A 149 -10.16 12.17 6.11
N VAL A 150 -9.35 11.40 5.38
CA VAL A 150 -8.44 10.41 5.98
C VAL A 150 -7.46 11.10 6.93
N THR A 151 -7.19 10.50 8.09
CA THR A 151 -6.21 11.01 9.06
C THR A 151 -5.25 9.90 9.47
N PRO A 152 -4.05 10.24 9.96
CA PRO A 152 -3.07 9.28 10.47
C PRO A 152 -3.65 8.20 11.40
N GLU A 153 -4.57 8.57 12.29
CA GLU A 153 -5.14 7.70 13.31
C GLU A 153 -6.15 6.68 12.76
N LYS A 154 -6.63 6.87 11.53
CA LYS A 154 -7.56 5.94 10.87
C LYS A 154 -6.85 4.69 10.32
N PHE A 155 -5.51 4.71 10.24
CA PHE A 155 -4.74 3.59 9.70
C PHE A 155 -4.50 2.49 10.74
N VAL A 156 -4.65 1.25 10.28
CA VAL A 156 -4.33 0.02 11.01
C VAL A 156 -3.36 -0.79 10.16
N CYS A 157 -2.33 -1.34 10.79
CA CYS A 157 -1.36 -2.20 10.12
C CYS A 157 -1.74 -3.68 10.31
N PHE A 158 -1.96 -4.37 9.20
CA PHE A 158 -2.38 -5.77 9.18
C PHE A 158 -1.19 -6.69 8.98
N ARG A 159 -1.03 -7.67 9.87
CA ARG A 159 -0.01 -8.71 9.81
C ARG A 159 -0.55 -9.96 9.13
N PHE A 160 0.13 -10.38 8.06
CA PHE A 160 -0.11 -11.63 7.37
C PHE A 160 1.01 -12.62 7.70
N ASP A 161 0.68 -13.89 7.82
CA ASP A 161 1.63 -14.97 8.10
C ASP A 161 2.32 -15.51 6.83
N GLY A 162 1.88 -15.06 5.65
CA GLY A 162 2.39 -15.49 4.35
C GLY A 162 1.64 -16.67 3.72
N GLN A 163 0.63 -17.25 4.39
CA GLN A 163 -0.16 -18.36 3.84
C GLN A 163 -1.28 -17.91 2.90
N HIS A 164 -1.75 -16.69 3.07
CA HIS A 164 -2.83 -16.10 2.28
C HIS A 164 -2.38 -14.77 1.66
N GLY A 165 -2.92 -14.46 0.49
CA GLY A 165 -2.89 -13.13 -0.08
C GLY A 165 -3.93 -12.20 0.53
N LEU A 166 -3.88 -10.95 0.11
CA LEU A 166 -4.83 -9.90 0.44
C LEU A 166 -5.45 -9.37 -0.85
N TYR A 167 -6.77 -9.40 -0.93
CA TYR A 167 -7.53 -8.58 -1.85
C TYR A 167 -8.03 -7.32 -1.12
N ILE A 168 -7.82 -6.15 -1.70
CA ILE A 168 -8.19 -4.83 -1.20
C ILE A 168 -9.32 -4.28 -2.08
N HIS A 169 -10.41 -3.80 -1.47
CA HIS A 169 -11.51 -3.17 -2.20
C HIS A 169 -11.10 -1.82 -2.83
N PRO A 170 -11.79 -1.36 -3.89
CA PRO A 170 -11.61 -0.01 -4.40
C PRO A 170 -11.77 1.05 -3.31
N ASN A 171 -11.05 2.17 -3.43
CA ASN A 171 -11.07 3.32 -2.49
C ASN A 171 -10.56 3.06 -1.07
N ILE A 172 -10.00 1.89 -0.78
CA ILE A 172 -9.30 1.65 0.49
C ILE A 172 -7.94 2.33 0.44
N TRP A 173 -7.63 3.12 1.46
CA TRP A 173 -6.32 3.73 1.61
C TRP A 173 -5.30 2.68 2.00
N HIS A 174 -4.18 2.63 1.29
CA HIS A 174 -3.08 1.71 1.48
C HIS A 174 -1.81 2.27 0.83
N GLU A 175 -0.64 1.69 1.08
CA GLU A 175 0.55 2.06 0.30
C GLU A 175 0.98 0.93 -0.65
N GLY A 176 1.13 -0.27 -0.10
CA GLY A 176 1.58 -1.47 -0.79
C GLY A 176 1.79 -2.59 0.22
N VAL A 177 2.64 -3.55 -0.11
CA VAL A 177 2.99 -4.69 0.78
C VAL A 177 4.41 -4.56 1.30
N PHE A 178 4.59 -4.90 2.58
CA PHE A 178 5.79 -4.59 3.33
C PHE A 178 6.44 -5.88 3.83
N THR A 179 7.57 -6.26 3.23
CA THR A 179 8.40 -7.34 3.77
C THR A 179 9.01 -6.92 5.11
N LEU A 180 9.15 -7.85 6.05
CA LEU A 180 9.71 -7.54 7.37
C LEU A 180 11.24 -7.43 7.34
N GLU A 181 11.87 -8.10 6.37
CA GLU A 181 13.31 -8.07 6.13
C GLU A 181 13.65 -8.51 4.70
N GLY A 182 14.84 -8.12 4.22
CA GLY A 182 15.35 -8.51 2.91
C GLY A 182 14.40 -8.16 1.76
N THR A 183 14.27 -9.08 0.80
CA THR A 183 13.46 -8.89 -0.42
C THR A 183 12.36 -9.94 -0.50
N GLN A 184 11.11 -9.55 -0.69
CA GLN A 184 9.96 -10.44 -0.90
C GLN A 184 9.17 -10.09 -2.16
N ARG A 185 8.63 -11.12 -2.81
CA ARG A 185 7.85 -11.01 -4.05
C ARG A 185 6.38 -11.37 -3.82
N PHE A 186 5.52 -10.65 -4.53
CA PHE A 186 4.08 -10.83 -4.50
C PHE A 186 3.56 -10.84 -5.94
N PHE A 187 2.61 -11.72 -6.23
CA PHE A 187 1.79 -11.57 -7.42
C PHE A 187 0.84 -10.41 -7.17
N ASP A 188 0.86 -9.42 -8.07
CA ASP A 188 0.01 -8.24 -8.04
C ASP A 188 -0.98 -8.28 -9.20
N ARG A 189 -2.25 -7.99 -8.92
CA ARG A 189 -3.29 -7.75 -9.93
C ARG A 189 -4.16 -6.59 -9.48
N GLN A 190 -4.30 -5.58 -10.32
CA GLN A 190 -5.03 -4.35 -10.01
C GLN A 190 -5.75 -3.78 -11.24
N GLY A 191 -6.57 -2.75 -11.04
CA GLY A 191 -7.19 -2.00 -12.13
C GLY A 191 -6.16 -1.45 -13.13
N ALA A 192 -6.46 -1.56 -14.43
CA ALA A 192 -5.51 -1.20 -15.49
C ALA A 192 -5.44 0.31 -15.77
N VAL A 193 -6.39 1.11 -15.27
CA VAL A 193 -6.32 2.57 -15.40
C VAL A 193 -5.26 3.13 -14.46
N HIS A 194 -5.09 2.50 -13.29
CA HIS A 194 -4.13 2.90 -12.25
C HIS A 194 -4.30 4.38 -11.87
N ALA A 195 -5.56 4.78 -11.65
CA ALA A 195 -5.84 6.08 -11.07
C ALA A 195 -5.41 6.03 -9.60
N ARG A 196 -4.74 7.07 -9.12
CA ARG A 196 -4.23 7.11 -7.76
C ARG A 196 -4.53 8.45 -7.12
N VAL A 197 -5.13 8.40 -5.93
CA VAL A 197 -5.32 9.54 -5.05
C VAL A 197 -4.47 9.31 -3.82
N SER A 198 -3.71 10.33 -3.41
CA SER A 198 -2.62 10.21 -2.46
C SER A 198 -2.85 11.10 -1.24
N VAL A 199 -2.29 10.67 -0.11
CA VAL A 199 -2.09 11.48 1.10
C VAL A 199 -0.60 11.45 1.46
N GLU A 200 0.00 12.61 1.68
CA GLU A 200 1.40 12.79 2.07
C GLU A 200 1.46 13.22 3.55
N PHE A 201 1.61 12.26 4.46
CA PHE A 201 1.51 12.49 5.92
C PHE A 201 2.50 13.53 6.45
N ALA A 202 3.68 13.58 5.84
CA ALA A 202 4.70 14.55 6.22
C ALA A 202 4.30 15.99 5.87
N GLU A 203 3.71 16.20 4.69
CA GLU A 203 3.26 17.52 4.23
C GLU A 203 1.94 17.92 4.90
N GLU A 204 0.97 17.01 4.95
CA GLU A 204 -0.39 17.30 5.38
C GLU A 204 -0.56 17.28 6.91
N PHE A 205 0.20 16.45 7.61
CA PHE A 205 0.03 16.20 9.05
C PHE A 205 1.32 16.38 9.87
N SER A 206 2.45 16.73 9.23
CA SER A 206 3.77 16.84 9.90
C SER A 206 4.16 15.58 10.68
N CYS A 207 3.81 14.40 10.15
CA CYS A 207 4.07 13.13 10.80
C CYS A 207 4.48 12.01 9.85
N LEU A 208 4.95 10.91 10.42
CA LEU A 208 5.10 9.60 9.81
C LEU A 208 4.21 8.59 10.55
N LEU A 209 3.64 7.63 9.84
CA LEU A 209 2.95 6.51 10.49
C LEU A 209 3.97 5.44 10.88
N GLU A 210 3.95 4.99 12.14
CA GLU A 210 4.85 3.97 12.64
C GLU A 210 4.12 2.63 12.82
N ALA A 211 4.62 1.55 12.22
CA ALA A 211 4.28 0.18 12.59
C ALA A 211 5.51 -0.51 13.20
N PRO A 212 5.47 -0.99 14.46
CA PRO A 212 6.55 -1.81 15.00
C PRO A 212 6.61 -3.18 14.31
N ILE A 213 7.80 -3.62 13.92
CA ILE A 213 8.02 -4.95 13.34
C ILE A 213 8.32 -5.93 14.48
N VAL A 214 7.51 -6.98 14.58
CA VAL A 214 7.75 -8.07 15.53
C VAL A 214 8.27 -9.29 14.77
N HIS A 215 9.58 -9.53 14.86
CA HIS A 215 10.21 -10.77 14.42
C HIS A 215 9.86 -11.86 15.45
N ARG A 216 9.05 -12.84 15.05
CA ARG A 216 8.69 -14.01 15.89
C ARG A 216 9.47 -15.24 15.47
#